data_AF-A0A2A9P5F7-F1
#
_entry.id   AF-A0A2A9P5F7-F1
#
_cell.length_a   1.000
_cell.length_b   1.000
_cell.length_c   1.000
_cell.angle_alpha   90.00
_cell.angle_beta   90.00
_cell.angle_gamma   90.00
#
_symmetry.space_group_name_H-M   'P 1'
#
loop_
_entity.id
_entity.type
_entity.pdbx_description
1 polymer ?
#
loop_
_entity_poly.entity_id
_entity_poly.type
_entity_poly.pdbx_seq_one_letter_code
_entity_poly.pdbx_strand_id
1 'polypeptide(L)'
;MVNQELEPLIDSAAAVGGNARTASGRTFHPVGHVALEALCDRNARFGLPATTYWVKSLYISWPLQYCGLGRAAMTQVERAAAQPPFNSTFIGLDTLPGHFQRSDQVLSMAFDSRGVDRPTELRTNEDWFRRQGYRVIGSDSCLYCRRDPVSGRVAALPGLFFKKALR
;
A
#
# COMPACT_ATOMS: atom_id res chain seq x y z
N MET A 1 7.61 1.97 19.93
CA MET A 1 6.22 2.12 19.46
C MET A 1 5.53 0.78 19.70
N VAL A 2 4.53 0.72 20.57
CA VAL A 2 3.87 -0.53 21.00
C VAL A 2 2.99 -1.03 19.85
N ASN A 3 3.26 -2.25 19.36
CA ASN A 3 2.43 -2.91 18.35
C ASN A 3 1.05 -3.22 18.93
N GLN A 4 0.01 -2.57 18.42
CA GLN A 4 -1.40 -2.89 18.73
C GLN A 4 -1.90 -4.16 18.01
N GLU A 5 -0.99 -5.01 17.51
CA GLU A 5 -1.28 -6.20 16.71
C GLU A 5 -1.61 -7.45 17.56
N LEU A 6 -1.70 -7.30 18.89
CA LEU A 6 -1.93 -8.41 19.82
C LEU A 6 -3.41 -8.62 20.13
N GLU A 7 -4.20 -7.55 20.16
CA GLU A 7 -5.61 -7.65 20.52
C GLU A 7 -6.46 -8.18 19.36
N PRO A 8 -7.27 -9.22 19.59
CA PRO A 8 -8.18 -9.71 18.57
C PRO A 8 -9.19 -8.64 18.15
N LEU A 9 -9.44 -8.54 16.85
CA LEU A 9 -10.54 -7.76 16.29
C LEU A 9 -11.71 -8.67 15.94
N ILE A 10 -12.92 -8.13 15.97
CA ILE A 10 -14.13 -8.80 15.50
C ILE A 10 -14.49 -8.19 14.16
N ASP A 11 -14.79 -9.02 13.16
CA ASP A 11 -15.38 -8.54 11.91
C ASP A 11 -16.78 -7.97 12.19
N SER A 12 -16.85 -6.64 12.30
CA SER A 12 -18.05 -5.85 12.54
C SER A 12 -18.46 -4.99 11.36
N ALA A 13 -17.79 -5.11 10.20
CA ALA A 13 -18.03 -4.20 9.08
C ALA A 13 -19.39 -4.49 8.42
N ALA A 14 -20.30 -3.51 8.54
CA ALA A 14 -21.65 -3.55 8.00
C ALA A 14 -21.73 -3.21 6.50
N ALA A 15 -20.64 -2.75 5.90
CA ALA A 15 -20.59 -2.40 4.48
C ALA A 15 -19.18 -2.59 3.90
N VAL A 16 -19.11 -2.79 2.58
CA VAL A 16 -17.89 -2.77 1.76
C VAL A 16 -18.18 -1.95 0.52
N GLY A 17 -17.34 -0.96 0.21
CA GLY A 17 -17.53 -0.11 -0.97
C GLY A 17 -18.90 0.56 -1.03
N GLY A 18 -19.43 1.01 0.12
CA GLY A 18 -20.76 1.62 0.24
C GLY A 18 -21.94 0.64 0.14
N ASN A 19 -21.68 -0.65 -0.08
CA ASN A 19 -22.72 -1.66 -0.19
C ASN A 19 -22.87 -2.41 1.12
N ALA A 20 -24.12 -2.57 1.57
CA ALA A 20 -24.43 -3.30 2.78
C ALA A 20 -23.92 -4.74 2.69
N ARG A 21 -23.35 -5.24 3.78
CA ARG A 21 -23.01 -6.65 3.95
C ARG A 21 -23.29 -7.10 5.37
N THR A 22 -23.49 -8.40 5.53
CA THR A 22 -23.52 -9.01 6.86
C THR A 22 -22.09 -9.21 7.36
N ALA A 23 -21.78 -8.63 8.51
CA ALA A 23 -20.52 -8.86 9.19
C ALA A 23 -20.43 -10.33 9.62
N SER A 24 -19.27 -10.96 9.48
CA SER A 24 -19.13 -12.39 9.82
C SER A 24 -19.12 -12.64 11.33
N GLY A 25 -18.88 -11.61 12.15
CA GLY A 25 -18.75 -11.73 13.61
C GLY A 25 -17.52 -12.53 14.04
N ARG A 26 -16.66 -12.92 13.10
CA ARG A 26 -15.47 -13.73 13.39
C ARG A 26 -14.41 -12.88 14.08
N THR A 27 -13.80 -13.45 15.10
CA THR A 27 -12.61 -12.90 15.73
C THR A 27 -11.36 -13.25 14.93
N PHE A 28 -10.44 -12.29 14.75
CA PHE A 28 -9.16 -12.49 14.08
C PHE A 28 -8.08 -11.58 14.66
N HIS A 29 -6.82 -12.01 14.61
CA HIS A 29 -5.67 -11.17 14.97
C HIS A 29 -5.18 -10.41 13.73
N PRO A 30 -5.17 -9.06 13.75
CA PRO A 30 -4.68 -8.30 12.61
C PRO A 30 -3.16 -8.38 12.50
N VAL A 31 -2.67 -8.84 11.35
CA VAL A 31 -1.24 -8.93 11.03
C VAL A 31 -0.82 -7.93 9.94
N GLY A 32 -1.65 -6.92 9.71
CA GLY A 32 -1.51 -5.98 8.61
C GLY A 32 -2.83 -5.34 8.21
N HIS A 33 -2.77 -4.47 7.22
CA HIS A 33 -3.93 -3.85 6.60
C HIS A 33 -3.63 -3.45 5.15
N VAL A 34 -4.71 -3.33 4.38
CA VAL A 34 -4.68 -2.78 3.02
C VAL A 34 -5.92 -1.94 2.80
N ALA A 35 -5.77 -0.78 2.17
CA ALA A 35 -6.86 0.15 1.94
C ALA A 35 -7.01 0.49 0.46
N LEU A 36 -8.25 0.47 -0.03
CA LEU A 36 -8.65 0.96 -1.34
C LEU A 36 -9.34 2.32 -1.21
N GLU A 37 -9.02 3.23 -2.12
CA GLU A 37 -9.60 4.58 -2.16
C GLU A 37 -9.99 4.97 -3.59
N ALA A 38 -11.11 5.67 -3.73
CA ALA A 38 -11.49 6.31 -4.98
C ALA A 38 -10.77 7.65 -5.09
N LEU A 39 -9.87 7.79 -6.07
CA LEU A 39 -9.10 9.02 -6.30
C LEU A 39 -9.41 9.55 -7.70
N CYS A 40 -10.58 10.18 -7.84
CA CYS A 40 -11.11 10.67 -9.11
C CYS A 40 -10.13 11.63 -9.82
N ASP A 41 -9.47 12.52 -9.08
CA ASP A 41 -8.49 13.44 -9.65
C ASP A 41 -7.27 12.72 -10.24
N ARG A 42 -6.84 11.62 -9.60
CA ARG A 42 -5.77 10.77 -10.14
C ARG A 42 -6.24 9.98 -11.36
N ASN A 43 -7.48 9.51 -11.35
CA ASN A 43 -8.06 8.85 -12.51
C ASN A 43 -8.09 9.80 -13.71
N ALA A 44 -8.55 11.04 -13.51
CA ALA A 44 -8.53 12.08 -14.53
C ALA A 44 -7.09 12.41 -15.00
N ARG A 45 -6.15 12.63 -14.06
CA ARG A 45 -4.73 12.94 -14.35
C ARG A 45 -4.08 11.91 -15.28
N PHE A 46 -4.43 10.63 -15.13
CA PHE A 46 -3.79 9.54 -15.87
C PHE A 46 -4.69 8.88 -16.93
N GLY A 47 -5.85 9.46 -17.22
CA GLY A 47 -6.82 8.92 -18.20
C GLY A 47 -7.29 7.50 -17.84
N LEU A 48 -7.50 7.23 -16.56
CA LEU A 48 -8.00 5.94 -16.07
C LEU A 48 -9.53 5.96 -15.96
N PRO A 49 -10.20 4.81 -16.12
CA PRO A 49 -11.64 4.71 -15.89
C PRO A 49 -12.04 5.21 -14.50
N ALA A 50 -13.21 5.84 -14.39
CA ALA A 50 -13.73 6.36 -13.12
C ALA A 50 -13.84 5.27 -12.03
N THR A 51 -14.05 4.01 -12.43
CA THR A 51 -14.09 2.83 -11.56
C THR A 51 -12.71 2.33 -11.12
N THR A 52 -11.63 3.06 -11.39
CA THR A 52 -10.30 2.70 -10.91
C THR A 52 -10.14 3.09 -9.45
N TYR A 53 -9.87 2.09 -8.60
CA TYR A 53 -9.53 2.31 -7.19
C TYR A 53 -8.03 2.20 -6.97
N TRP A 54 -7.54 2.90 -5.96
CA TRP A 54 -6.13 3.02 -5.64
C TRP A 54 -5.82 2.33 -4.31
N VAL A 55 -4.75 1.53 -4.29
CA VAL A 55 -4.19 1.04 -3.02
C VAL A 55 -3.49 2.21 -2.34
N LYS A 56 -4.11 2.71 -1.26
CA LYS A 56 -3.61 3.85 -0.48
C LYS A 56 -2.54 3.41 0.52
N SER A 57 -2.75 2.26 1.14
CA SER A 57 -1.81 1.68 2.09
C SER A 57 -1.79 0.17 1.95
N LEU A 58 -0.59 -0.40 2.11
CA LEU A 58 -0.36 -1.81 2.31
C LEU A 58 0.68 -1.94 3.42
N TYR A 59 0.29 -2.59 4.51
CA TYR A 59 1.17 -2.85 5.63
C TYR A 59 0.99 -4.30 6.06
N ILE A 60 2.11 -4.97 6.31
CA ILE A 60 2.17 -6.29 6.92
C ILE A 60 3.09 -6.16 8.12
N SER A 61 2.68 -6.75 9.24
CA SER A 61 3.49 -6.86 10.46
C SER A 61 4.90 -7.28 10.13
N TRP A 62 5.87 -6.53 10.64
CA TRP A 62 7.27 -6.73 10.27
C TRP A 62 7.78 -8.16 10.49
N PRO A 63 7.49 -8.85 11.61
CA PRO A 63 7.90 -10.25 11.81
C PRO A 63 7.32 -11.25 10.78
N LEU A 64 6.27 -10.85 10.05
CA LEU A 64 5.57 -11.68 9.07
C LEU A 64 5.83 -11.23 7.62
N GLN A 65 6.70 -10.22 7.43
CA GLN A 65 7.16 -9.85 6.11
C GLN A 65 8.03 -10.98 5.50
N TYR A 66 8.13 -11.01 4.17
CA TYR A 66 8.83 -12.05 3.40
C TYR A 66 8.21 -13.46 3.42
N CYS A 67 7.14 -13.71 4.18
CA CYS A 67 6.37 -14.97 4.17
C CYS A 67 5.30 -15.07 3.06
N GLY A 68 5.31 -14.17 2.07
CA GLY A 68 4.36 -14.17 0.96
C GLY A 68 3.01 -13.49 1.25
N LEU A 69 2.73 -13.06 2.48
CA LEU A 69 1.47 -12.41 2.87
C LEU A 69 1.15 -11.15 2.06
N GLY A 70 2.16 -10.31 1.74
CA GLY A 70 1.94 -9.13 0.91
C GLY A 70 1.40 -9.47 -0.49
N ARG A 71 1.89 -10.55 -1.11
CA ARG A 71 1.40 -11.00 -2.42
C ARG A 71 0.01 -11.60 -2.31
N ALA A 72 -0.26 -12.36 -1.25
CA ALA A 72 -1.58 -12.91 -0.99
C ALA A 72 -2.62 -11.79 -0.77
N ALA A 73 -2.28 -10.78 0.02
CA ALA A 73 -3.12 -9.62 0.27
C ALA A 73 -3.41 -8.84 -1.03
N MET A 74 -2.39 -8.54 -1.84
CA MET A 74 -2.59 -7.86 -3.12
C MET A 74 -3.47 -8.67 -4.08
N THR A 75 -3.28 -9.99 -4.16
CA THR A 75 -4.14 -10.86 -4.97
C THR A 75 -5.62 -10.76 -4.55
N GLN A 76 -5.89 -10.75 -3.24
CA GLN A 76 -7.26 -10.63 -2.73
C GLN A 76 -7.85 -9.24 -3.01
N VAL A 77 -7.04 -8.19 -2.86
CA VAL A 77 -7.46 -6.80 -3.15
C VAL A 77 -7.75 -6.60 -4.63
N GLU A 78 -6.90 -7.11 -5.51
CA GLU A 78 -7.10 -7.10 -6.96
C GLU A 78 -8.41 -7.81 -7.33
N ARG A 79 -8.64 -9.00 -6.75
CA ARG A 79 -9.89 -9.75 -6.95
C ARG A 79 -11.10 -8.99 -6.42
N ALA A 80 -11.02 -8.40 -5.24
CA ALA A 80 -12.12 -7.64 -4.65
C ALA A 80 -12.46 -6.41 -5.50
N ALA A 81 -11.45 -5.67 -5.97
CA ALA A 81 -11.64 -4.51 -6.85
C ALA A 81 -12.30 -4.89 -8.18
N ALA A 82 -11.98 -6.06 -8.75
CA ALA A 82 -12.58 -6.52 -10.01
C ALA A 82 -14.06 -6.93 -9.88
N GLN A 83 -14.55 -7.19 -8.68
CA GLN A 83 -15.89 -7.71 -8.43
C GLN A 83 -16.85 -6.62 -7.94
N PRO A 84 -18.18 -6.85 -7.96
CA PRO A 84 -19.11 -5.99 -7.28
C PRO A 84 -18.72 -5.81 -5.80
N PRO A 85 -18.81 -4.59 -5.25
CA PRO A 85 -19.44 -3.40 -5.87
C PRO A 85 -18.49 -2.52 -6.70
N PHE A 86 -17.19 -2.81 -6.69
CA PHE A 86 -16.18 -1.91 -7.25
C PHE A 86 -16.11 -1.99 -8.79
N ASN A 87 -16.25 -3.19 -9.35
CA ASN A 87 -16.28 -3.44 -10.81
C ASN A 87 -15.14 -2.73 -11.57
N SER A 88 -13.96 -2.68 -10.96
CA SER A 88 -12.79 -2.02 -11.50
C SER A 88 -12.15 -2.84 -12.63
N THR A 89 -11.82 -2.19 -13.74
CA THR A 89 -10.99 -2.78 -14.80
C THR A 89 -9.49 -2.53 -14.59
N PHE A 90 -9.16 -1.56 -13.73
CA PHE A 90 -7.80 -1.24 -13.34
C PHE A 90 -7.70 -1.01 -11.83
N ILE A 91 -6.51 -1.24 -11.29
CA ILE A 91 -6.12 -0.84 -9.95
C ILE A 91 -4.87 0.05 -10.02
N GLY A 92 -4.89 1.15 -9.27
CA GLY A 92 -3.79 2.09 -9.14
C GLY A 92 -3.02 1.89 -7.82
N LEU A 93 -1.77 2.33 -7.76
CA LEU A 93 -1.04 2.54 -6.51
C LEU A 93 0.11 3.53 -6.73
N ASP A 94 0.70 3.99 -5.64
CA ASP A 94 1.93 4.77 -5.67
C ASP A 94 2.98 4.23 -4.70
N THR A 95 4.24 4.46 -5.01
CA THR A 95 5.36 4.10 -4.14
C THR A 95 6.57 4.99 -4.40
N LEU A 96 7.53 5.01 -3.47
CA LEU A 96 8.80 5.70 -3.67
C LEU A 96 9.57 5.09 -4.86
N PRO A 97 10.32 5.87 -5.66
CA PRO A 97 11.26 5.33 -6.63
C PRO A 97 12.29 4.40 -5.97
N GLY A 98 12.69 3.33 -6.65
CA GLY A 98 13.59 2.32 -6.12
C GLY A 98 14.98 2.86 -5.77
N HIS A 99 15.50 3.84 -6.51
CA HIS A 99 16.76 4.50 -6.15
C HIS A 99 16.61 5.30 -4.85
N PHE A 100 15.46 5.96 -4.64
CA PHE A 100 15.18 6.74 -3.44
C PHE A 100 14.96 5.83 -2.22
N GLN A 101 14.30 4.68 -2.39
CA GLN A 101 14.15 3.66 -1.33
C GLN A 101 15.49 3.10 -0.85
N ARG A 102 16.52 3.10 -1.71
CA ARG A 102 17.88 2.66 -1.39
C ARG A 102 18.76 3.77 -0.80
N SER A 103 18.25 5.00 -0.70
CA SER A 103 19.00 6.09 -0.09
C SER A 103 19.25 5.83 1.40
N ASP A 104 20.37 6.32 1.92
CA ASP A 104 20.67 6.23 3.34
C ASP A 104 19.57 6.82 4.22
N GLN A 105 18.93 7.89 3.75
CA GLN A 105 17.79 8.50 4.44
C GLN A 105 16.67 7.49 4.67
N VAL A 106 16.25 6.78 3.62
CA VAL A 106 15.14 5.81 3.73
C VAL A 106 15.58 4.55 4.47
N LEU A 107 16.81 4.06 4.22
CA LEU A 107 17.35 2.89 4.91
C LEU A 107 17.49 3.13 6.42
N SER A 108 18.00 4.29 6.83
CA SER A 108 18.14 4.62 8.25
C SER A 108 16.79 4.71 8.96
N MET A 109 15.79 5.27 8.27
CA MET A 109 14.42 5.28 8.79
C MET A 109 13.78 3.89 8.84
N ALA A 110 14.01 3.05 7.83
CA ALA A 110 13.36 1.74 7.72
C ALA A 110 13.98 0.69 8.64
N PHE A 111 15.29 0.77 8.90
CA PHE A 111 16.06 -0.26 9.60
C PHE A 111 16.72 0.28 10.89
N ASP A 112 17.63 1.24 10.78
CA ASP A 112 18.45 1.70 11.92
C ASP A 112 17.62 2.27 13.07
N SER A 113 16.63 3.13 12.77
CA SER A 113 15.76 3.74 13.78
C SER A 113 14.89 2.73 14.55
N ARG A 114 14.85 1.48 14.05
CA ARG A 114 14.12 0.35 14.63
C ARG A 114 15.04 -0.67 15.30
N GLY A 115 16.36 -0.46 15.25
CA GLY A 115 17.35 -1.41 15.77
C GLY A 115 17.43 -2.70 14.97
N VAL A 116 17.16 -2.64 13.66
CA VAL A 116 17.17 -3.79 12.76
C VAL A 116 18.32 -3.64 11.76
N ASP A 117 19.01 -4.74 11.45
CA ASP A 117 20.06 -4.76 10.43
C ASP A 117 19.51 -4.45 9.04
N ARG A 118 20.24 -3.63 8.29
CA ARG A 118 19.94 -3.36 6.89
C ARG A 118 20.17 -4.64 6.07
N PRO A 119 19.28 -4.98 5.12
CA PRO A 119 19.49 -6.14 4.26
C PRO A 119 20.66 -5.89 3.30
N THR A 120 21.46 -6.94 3.03
CA THR A 120 22.54 -6.89 2.04
C THR A 120 22.02 -6.55 0.64
N GLU A 121 20.82 -7.05 0.30
CA GLU A 121 20.12 -6.69 -0.93
C GLU A 121 18.70 -6.21 -0.61
N LEU A 122 18.43 -4.93 -0.88
CA LEU A 122 17.10 -4.36 -0.75
C LEU A 122 16.27 -4.64 -2.01
N ARG A 123 15.22 -5.47 -1.86
CA ARG A 123 14.13 -5.53 -2.82
C ARG A 123 13.19 -4.34 -2.58
N THR A 124 13.17 -3.40 -3.51
CA THR A 124 12.32 -2.22 -3.37
C THR A 124 10.86 -2.53 -3.69
N ASN A 125 9.95 -1.69 -3.18
CA ASN A 125 8.54 -1.79 -3.52
C ASN A 125 8.31 -1.59 -5.03
N GLU A 126 9.09 -0.72 -5.68
CA GLU A 126 9.05 -0.54 -7.13
C GLU A 126 9.32 -1.89 -7.86
N ASP A 127 10.43 -2.55 -7.52
CA ASP A 127 10.79 -3.84 -8.13
C ASP A 127 9.72 -4.90 -7.85
N TRP A 128 9.18 -4.90 -6.63
CA TRP A 128 8.16 -5.85 -6.20
C TRP A 128 6.84 -5.67 -6.96
N PHE A 129 6.35 -4.44 -7.13
CA PHE A 129 5.13 -4.17 -7.89
C PHE A 129 5.31 -4.46 -9.38
N ARG A 130 6.46 -4.12 -9.97
CA ARG A 130 6.77 -4.46 -11.38
C ARG A 130 6.67 -5.96 -11.64
N ARG A 131 7.23 -6.78 -10.74
CA ARG A 131 7.15 -8.26 -10.81
C ARG A 131 5.73 -8.80 -10.70
N GLN A 132 4.81 -8.05 -10.11
CA GLN A 132 3.39 -8.42 -10.00
C GLN A 132 2.55 -7.96 -11.20
N GLY A 133 3.17 -7.37 -12.22
CA GLY A 133 2.49 -6.94 -13.44
C GLY A 133 2.06 -5.47 -13.44
N TYR A 134 2.37 -4.70 -12.39
CA TYR A 134 2.14 -3.27 -12.39
C TYR A 134 3.07 -2.55 -13.39
N ARG A 135 2.60 -1.43 -13.93
CA ARG A 135 3.32 -0.58 -14.89
C ARG A 135 3.29 0.86 -14.41
N VAL A 136 4.44 1.55 -14.52
CA VAL A 136 4.54 2.98 -14.19
C VAL A 136 3.74 3.80 -15.20
N ILE A 137 2.99 4.77 -14.70
CA ILE A 137 2.17 5.70 -15.50
C ILE A 137 2.50 7.17 -15.25
N GLY A 138 3.35 7.45 -14.26
CA GLY A 138 3.77 8.81 -13.96
C GLY A 138 4.68 8.86 -12.74
N SER A 139 5.19 10.05 -12.47
CA SER A 139 5.97 10.36 -11.28
C SER A 139 5.60 11.75 -10.74
N ASP A 140 5.98 12.00 -9.50
CA ASP A 140 5.84 13.29 -8.84
C ASP A 140 7.02 13.47 -7.89
N SER A 141 7.76 14.57 -8.01
CA SER A 141 8.93 14.84 -7.17
C SER A 141 8.56 15.19 -5.73
N CYS A 142 7.29 15.50 -5.45
CA CYS A 142 6.79 15.94 -4.15
C CYS A 142 5.50 15.18 -3.77
N LEU A 143 5.46 13.86 -4.01
CA LEU A 143 4.26 13.07 -3.74
C LEU A 143 3.90 13.01 -2.25
N TYR A 144 4.91 12.88 -1.39
CA TYR A 144 4.70 12.83 0.06
C TYR A 144 5.46 13.95 0.76
N CYS A 145 4.80 14.56 1.75
CA CYS A 145 5.44 15.48 2.68
C CYS A 145 5.68 14.75 3.99
N ARG A 146 6.94 14.49 4.34
CA ARG A 146 7.29 13.96 5.65
C ARG A 146 7.79 15.07 6.55
N ARG A 147 7.14 15.25 7.70
CA ARG A 147 7.70 16.06 8.77
C ARG A 147 8.61 15.20 9.65
N ASP A 148 9.84 15.63 9.83
CA ASP A 148 10.76 15.03 10.79
C ASP A 148 10.28 15.34 12.22
N PRO A 149 10.11 14.32 13.08
CA PRO A 149 9.50 14.51 14.40
C PRO A 149 10.43 15.23 15.39
N VAL A 150 11.75 15.25 15.15
CA VAL A 150 12.74 15.87 16.06
C VAL A 150 13.04 17.31 15.65
N SER A 151 13.38 17.51 14.38
CA SER A 151 13.77 18.82 13.83
C SER A 151 12.61 19.64 13.28
N GLY A 152 11.42 19.04 13.11
CA GLY A 152 10.23 19.69 12.54
C GLY A 152 10.32 19.98 11.04
N ARG A 153 11.45 19.69 10.39
CA ARG A 153 11.69 19.93 8.96
C ARG A 153 10.77 19.08 8.10
N VAL A 154 10.24 19.66 7.03
CA VAL A 154 9.42 18.95 6.05
C VAL A 154 10.29 18.58 4.85
N ALA A 155 10.38 17.29 4.56
CA ALA A 155 11.02 16.75 3.37
C ALA A 155 9.95 16.33 2.35
N ALA A 156 10.09 16.83 1.13
CA ALA A 156 9.37 16.34 -0.03
C ALA A 156 9.99 15.00 -0.46
N LEU A 157 9.16 13.97 -0.63
CA LEU A 157 9.58 12.65 -1.09
C LEU A 157 8.99 12.40 -2.48
N PRO A 158 9.79 11.90 -3.43
CA PRO A 158 9.32 11.58 -4.76
C PRO A 158 8.45 10.33 -4.75
N GLY A 159 7.58 10.20 -5.74
CA GLY A 159 6.71 9.04 -5.92
C GLY A 159 6.58 8.64 -7.39
N LEU A 160 6.32 7.35 -7.59
CA LEU A 160 5.94 6.74 -8.85
C LEU A 160 4.51 6.25 -8.74
N PHE A 161 3.71 6.53 -9.77
CA PHE A 161 2.36 6.00 -9.90
C PHE A 161 2.38 4.76 -10.79
N PHE A 162 1.62 3.75 -10.39
CA PHE A 162 1.47 2.50 -11.10
C PHE A 162 0.01 2.22 -11.40
N LYS A 163 -0.23 1.48 -12.49
CA LYS A 163 -1.49 0.77 -12.74
C LYS A 163 -1.26 -0.70 -13.05
N LYS A 164 -2.31 -1.49 -12.85
CA LYS A 164 -2.42 -2.87 -13.35
C LYS A 164 -3.84 -3.10 -13.85
N ALA A 165 -3.96 -3.75 -15.01
CA ALA A 165 -5.26 -4.20 -15.51
C ALA A 165 -5.74 -5.39 -14.67
N LEU A 166 -7.01 -5.36 -14.28
CA LEU A 166 -7.68 -6.44 -13.57
C LEU A 166 -8.36 -7.38 -14.59
N ARG A 167 -8.50 -8.65 -14.22
CA ARG A 167 -9.18 -9.67 -15.01
C ARG A 167 -10.52 -10.00 -14.38
#